data_AF-A0A7J7P272-F1
#
_entry.id   AF-A0A7J7P272-F1
#
_cell.length_a   1.000
_cell.length_b   1.000
_cell.length_c   1.000
_cell.angle_alpha   90.00
_cell.angle_beta   90.00
_cell.angle_gamma   90.00
#
_symmetry.space_group_name_H-M   'P 1'
#
loop_
_entity.id
_entity.type
_entity.pdbx_description
1 polymer ?
#
loop_
_entity_poly.entity_id
_entity_poly.type
_entity_poly.pdbx_seq_one_letter_code
_entity_poly.pdbx_strand_id
1 'polypeptide(L)'
;MVHSMSVSTLTASRNNGFCGLSTLSGSHFKLINTTQMNSGLERNVLWHGTAVRLFLKHPSRQRQRGSRVEAGWRFKGNSQEIDATSEQSESANEDILIFFFQLDLATRAQCALNMEQYEAAQQLRNKLTEVEAEVIKQREAKRGFASKSEAQDTAISILCLRTDMQKAIESENYALAANLRDQVSKMETESLAASVKALAYENVQYAFRLGQKVRHKNFGYRGVVCGMDPVCCESSSWMESAHVEKLSRGCNQPFYQVLVDVHADPNLLVAYVSEENLLTPPDKPDKDRFDHPYVSFLFFGMDTGGDFIPIKQLREKYNKPRYEVPNDPADEDDKEDT
;
A
#
# COMPACT_ATOMS: atom_id res chain seq x y z
N MET A 1 54.14 -17.03 53.88
CA MET A 1 54.74 -16.61 52.60
C MET A 1 53.67 -15.84 51.85
N VAL A 2 53.58 -14.52 52.09
CA VAL A 2 54.21 -13.45 51.27
C VAL A 2 53.34 -13.20 50.03
N HIS A 3 52.39 -12.25 50.14
CA HIS A 3 52.37 -10.91 49.50
C HIS A 3 51.67 -10.97 48.12
N SER A 4 50.90 -9.99 47.62
CA SER A 4 50.59 -8.59 47.96
C SER A 4 49.46 -8.16 46.97
N MET A 5 48.39 -7.45 47.34
CA MET A 5 48.27 -5.97 47.43
C MET A 5 48.78 -5.28 46.14
N SER A 6 48.11 -4.36 45.44
CA SER A 6 47.22 -3.23 45.79
C SER A 6 46.51 -2.74 44.50
N VAL A 7 45.23 -2.32 44.51
CA VAL A 7 44.68 -0.99 44.87
C VAL A 7 45.32 0.18 44.12
N SER A 8 44.51 0.93 43.36
CA SER A 8 44.34 2.41 43.49
C SER A 8 43.67 2.99 42.23
N THR A 9 42.94 4.11 42.20
CA THR A 9 42.09 4.89 43.11
C THR A 9 41.43 5.96 42.21
N LEU A 10 40.21 6.36 42.54
CA LEU A 10 39.46 7.50 42.02
C LEU A 10 40.25 8.82 41.99
N THR A 11 39.90 9.72 41.07
CA THR A 11 39.60 11.14 41.38
C THR A 11 38.75 11.81 40.31
N ALA A 12 37.89 12.71 40.79
CA ALA A 12 36.82 13.43 40.10
C ALA A 12 37.30 14.68 39.35
N SER A 13 36.48 15.18 38.42
CA SER A 13 36.32 16.63 38.23
C SER A 13 34.97 16.96 37.58
N ARG A 14 34.52 18.17 37.88
CA ARG A 14 33.17 18.72 37.89
C ARG A 14 33.11 19.88 36.88
N ASN A 15 32.00 20.03 36.14
CA ASN A 15 31.10 21.22 36.07
C ASN A 15 30.43 21.43 34.69
N ASN A 16 29.18 21.92 34.77
CA ASN A 16 28.35 22.67 33.80
C ASN A 16 28.02 21.99 32.47
N GLY A 17 26.78 22.01 31.94
CA GLY A 17 25.58 22.77 32.24
C GLY A 17 24.74 22.84 30.95
N PHE A 18 23.47 23.20 31.13
CA PHE A 18 22.45 23.55 30.12
C PHE A 18 21.54 22.46 29.52
N CYS A 19 20.24 22.75 29.69
CA CYS A 19 19.07 22.12 29.10
C CYS A 19 19.01 22.33 27.57
N GLY A 20 18.38 21.39 26.88
CA GLY A 20 17.98 21.55 25.49
C GLY A 20 17.08 20.41 25.03
N LEU A 21 15.78 20.58 25.24
CA LEU A 21 14.73 19.82 24.58
C LEU A 21 14.89 19.97 23.05
N SER A 22 14.99 18.89 22.30
CA SER A 22 14.81 18.92 20.85
C SER A 22 13.92 17.77 20.41
N THR A 23 12.74 18.18 19.96
CA THR A 23 11.75 17.45 19.17
C THR A 23 12.40 16.72 18.00
N LEU A 24 12.17 15.41 17.90
CA LEU A 24 12.42 14.64 16.68
C LEU A 24 11.35 15.00 15.65
N SER A 25 11.69 15.98 14.82
CA SER A 25 10.98 16.33 13.59
C SER A 25 11.29 15.29 12.50
N GLY A 26 10.26 14.98 11.70
CA GLY A 26 10.24 13.92 10.70
C GLY A 26 11.41 13.95 9.72
N SER A 27 12.01 12.78 9.52
CA SER A 27 13.00 12.56 8.48
C SER A 27 12.30 12.21 7.16
N HIS A 28 12.21 13.20 6.28
CA HIS A 28 11.98 13.00 4.85
C HIS A 28 13.03 12.05 4.26
N PHE A 29 12.59 10.97 3.62
CA PHE A 29 13.41 10.13 2.76
C PHE A 29 13.92 10.97 1.58
N LYS A 30 15.22 11.28 1.58
CA LYS A 30 15.89 11.87 0.41
C LYS A 30 16.33 10.74 -0.52
N LEU A 31 15.84 10.80 -1.77
CA LEU A 31 16.35 10.03 -2.90
C LEU A 31 17.87 10.17 -2.98
N ILE A 32 18.57 9.04 -2.89
CA ILE A 32 20.01 8.96 -3.10
C ILE A 32 20.26 9.05 -4.61
N ASN A 33 20.90 10.14 -5.04
CA ASN A 33 21.44 10.28 -6.38
C ASN A 33 22.48 9.18 -6.64
N THR A 34 22.24 8.40 -7.69
CA THR A 34 23.15 7.34 -8.16
C THR A 34 24.44 7.97 -8.67
N THR A 35 25.57 7.59 -8.07
CA THR A 35 26.91 7.97 -8.52
C THR A 35 27.28 7.23 -9.80
N GLN A 36 27.71 7.99 -10.81
CA GLN A 36 28.31 7.47 -12.04
C GLN A 36 29.62 6.73 -11.71
N MET A 37 29.71 5.47 -12.10
CA MET A 37 30.97 4.74 -12.24
C MET A 37 31.34 4.72 -13.72
N ASN A 38 32.37 5.49 -14.06
CA ASN A 38 33.06 5.42 -15.35
C ASN A 38 33.90 4.15 -15.40
N SER A 39 33.61 3.25 -16.34
CA SER A 39 34.61 2.36 -16.91
C SER A 39 34.38 2.26 -18.41
N GLY A 40 35.36 2.76 -19.17
CA GLY A 40 35.37 2.70 -20.61
C GLY A 40 35.79 1.31 -21.08
N LEU A 41 35.01 0.75 -22.00
CA LEU A 41 35.56 -0.06 -23.08
C LEU A 41 34.64 0.05 -24.29
N GLU A 42 35.18 0.62 -25.36
CA GLU A 42 34.53 0.75 -26.65
C GLU A 42 34.14 -0.62 -27.21
N ARG A 43 32.87 -0.75 -27.61
CA ARG A 43 32.49 -1.61 -28.72
C ARG A 43 31.15 -1.17 -29.30
N ASN A 44 31.23 -0.67 -30.54
CA ASN A 44 30.10 -0.28 -31.38
C ASN A 44 29.14 -1.45 -31.60
N VAL A 45 27.87 -1.26 -31.22
CA VAL A 45 26.75 -2.01 -31.78
C VAL A 45 25.60 -1.03 -32.02
N LEU A 46 25.30 -0.80 -33.31
CA LEU A 46 24.18 -0.01 -33.78
C LEU A 46 22.85 -0.65 -33.33
N TRP A 47 22.02 0.13 -32.65
CA TRP A 47 20.59 -0.12 -32.57
C TRP A 47 19.84 1.19 -32.88
N HIS A 48 18.98 1.14 -33.90
CA HIS A 48 18.15 2.24 -34.34
C HIS A 48 17.10 2.57 -33.27
N GLY A 49 17.36 3.63 -32.49
CA GLY A 49 16.37 4.25 -31.62
C GLY A 49 15.58 5.33 -32.36
N THR A 50 14.29 5.11 -32.56
CA THR A 50 13.33 6.08 -33.08
C THR A 50 13.18 7.22 -32.07
N ALA A 51 13.92 8.31 -32.27
CA ALA A 51 13.82 9.51 -31.46
C ALA A 51 12.61 10.35 -31.91
N VAL A 52 11.55 10.41 -31.08
CA VAL A 52 10.50 11.41 -31.22
C VAL A 52 11.08 12.77 -30.82
N ARG A 53 11.47 13.58 -31.81
CA ARG A 53 11.86 14.98 -31.61
C ARG A 53 10.61 15.85 -31.51
N LEU A 54 10.32 16.37 -30.32
CA LEU A 54 9.35 17.44 -30.13
C LEU A 54 9.97 18.76 -30.65
N PHE A 55 9.46 19.26 -31.77
CA PHE A 55 9.78 20.59 -32.28
C PHE A 55 8.99 21.65 -31.49
N LEU A 56 9.67 22.45 -30.66
CA LEU A 56 9.13 23.73 -30.20
C LEU A 56 9.15 24.73 -31.36
N LYS A 57 7.97 25.08 -31.89
CA LYS A 57 7.79 26.28 -32.72
C LYS A 57 7.33 27.44 -31.83
N HIS A 58 8.07 28.55 -31.84
CA HIS A 58 7.60 29.83 -31.32
C HIS A 58 6.43 30.36 -32.15
N PRO A 59 5.35 30.89 -31.55
CA PRO A 59 4.38 31.68 -32.28
C PRO A 59 4.76 33.17 -32.26
N SER A 60 4.67 33.77 -33.44
CA SER A 60 4.85 35.19 -33.71
C SER A 60 3.71 36.03 -33.12
N ARG A 61 4.07 37.25 -32.68
CA ARG A 61 3.16 38.31 -32.25
C ARG A 61 2.12 38.62 -33.33
N GLN A 62 0.84 38.50 -33.00
CA GLN A 62 -0.22 39.24 -33.69
C GLN A 62 -1.15 39.91 -32.67
N ARG A 63 -1.54 41.12 -33.06
CA ARG A 63 -2.02 42.24 -32.25
C ARG A 63 -3.51 42.09 -31.91
N GLN A 64 -3.85 42.47 -30.68
CA GLN A 64 -5.17 42.42 -30.05
C GLN A 64 -6.35 42.98 -30.88
N ARG A 65 -7.52 42.34 -30.72
CA ARG A 65 -8.80 43.04 -30.62
C ARG A 65 -9.63 42.40 -29.50
N GLY A 66 -10.16 43.25 -28.63
CA GLY A 66 -10.64 42.88 -27.29
C GLY A 66 -11.87 41.98 -27.29
N SER A 67 -11.84 40.99 -26.40
CA SER A 67 -13.03 40.47 -25.75
C SER A 67 -12.83 40.61 -24.25
N ARG A 68 -13.82 41.24 -23.62
CA ARG A 68 -13.88 41.59 -22.21
C ARG A 68 -13.89 40.29 -21.40
N VAL A 69 -12.75 39.95 -20.79
CA VAL A 69 -12.67 38.87 -19.81
C VAL A 69 -13.27 39.40 -18.52
N GLU A 70 -14.51 39.01 -18.25
CA GLU A 70 -15.14 39.19 -16.96
C GLU A 70 -14.49 38.15 -16.03
N ALA A 71 -13.50 38.59 -15.25
CA ALA A 71 -12.95 37.80 -14.15
C ALA A 71 -14.03 37.70 -13.07
N GLY A 72 -14.95 36.75 -13.27
CA GLY A 72 -15.88 36.32 -12.25
C GLY A 72 -15.11 35.59 -11.17
N TRP A 73 -14.57 36.32 -10.20
CA TRP A 73 -14.25 35.78 -8.88
C TRP A 73 -15.56 35.28 -8.29
N ARG A 74 -15.88 34.01 -8.53
CA ARG A 74 -16.90 33.33 -7.74
C ARG A 74 -16.29 33.08 -6.38
N PHE A 75 -16.44 34.05 -5.49
CA PHE A 75 -16.60 33.75 -4.06
C PHE A 75 -17.86 32.88 -3.96
N LYS A 76 -17.67 31.58 -4.17
CA LYS A 76 -18.70 30.58 -3.94
C LYS A 76 -18.72 30.35 -2.44
N GLY A 77 -19.90 30.52 -1.87
CA GLY A 77 -20.14 30.40 -0.45
C GLY A 77 -19.70 29.05 0.11
N ASN A 78 -19.64 29.03 1.43
CA ASN A 78 -19.13 28.01 2.35
C ASN A 78 -19.80 26.61 2.27
N SER A 79 -20.01 26.06 1.07
CA SER A 79 -20.20 24.62 0.87
C SER A 79 -18.83 24.03 0.56
N GLN A 80 -18.27 23.29 1.50
CA GLN A 80 -17.07 22.48 1.31
C GLN A 80 -17.41 21.42 0.25
N GLU A 81 -17.32 21.78 -1.03
CA GLU A 81 -17.47 20.86 -2.16
C GLU A 81 -16.34 19.84 -2.01
N ILE A 82 -16.71 18.62 -1.65
CA ILE A 82 -15.79 17.50 -1.59
C ILE A 82 -15.30 17.30 -3.03
N ASP A 83 -14.00 17.42 -3.22
CA ASP A 83 -13.35 17.20 -4.51
C ASP A 83 -12.80 15.77 -4.57
N ALA A 84 -12.65 15.21 -5.77
CA ALA A 84 -12.13 13.85 -5.95
C ALA A 84 -10.71 13.70 -5.36
N THR A 85 -9.96 14.80 -5.29
CA THR A 85 -8.65 14.90 -4.64
C THR A 85 -8.66 14.54 -3.15
N SER A 86 -9.81 14.60 -2.48
CA SER A 86 -9.94 14.14 -1.08
C SER A 86 -9.75 12.62 -0.92
N GLU A 87 -9.91 11.84 -1.99
CA GLU A 87 -9.67 10.40 -2.01
C GLU A 87 -8.23 10.03 -2.38
N GLN A 88 -7.38 11.03 -2.64
CA GLN A 88 -5.96 10.81 -2.89
C GLN A 88 -5.31 10.30 -1.61
N SER A 89 -4.76 9.09 -1.66
CA SER A 89 -3.95 8.55 -0.56
C SER A 89 -2.49 8.47 -0.98
N GLU A 90 -1.64 9.17 -0.22
CA GLU A 90 -0.18 9.06 -0.36
C GLU A 90 0.31 7.66 0.01
N SER A 91 -0.27 7.04 1.04
CA SER A 91 0.14 5.71 1.50
C SER A 91 -0.27 4.60 0.52
N ALA A 92 -1.43 4.71 -0.14
CA ALA A 92 -1.79 3.82 -1.25
C ALA A 92 -0.84 3.98 -2.45
N ASN A 93 -0.41 5.22 -2.74
CA ASN A 93 0.57 5.47 -3.80
C ASN A 93 1.96 4.90 -3.43
N GLU A 94 2.39 5.07 -2.18
CA GLU A 94 3.63 4.47 -1.66
C GLU A 94 3.59 2.94 -1.77
N ASP A 95 2.48 2.29 -1.44
CA ASP A 95 2.33 0.83 -1.56
C ASP A 95 2.53 0.34 -3.00
N ILE A 96 2.07 1.10 -3.99
CA ILE A 96 2.28 0.80 -5.42
C ILE A 96 3.75 1.01 -5.80
N LEU A 97 4.37 2.10 -5.34
CA LEU A 97 5.78 2.40 -5.61
C LEU A 97 6.72 1.37 -4.99
N ILE A 98 6.45 0.95 -3.76
CA ILE A 98 7.18 -0.11 -3.06
C ILE A 98 7.04 -1.42 -3.83
N PHE A 99 5.83 -1.74 -4.30
CA PHE A 99 5.60 -2.92 -5.13
C PHE A 99 6.43 -2.88 -6.43
N PHE A 100 6.50 -1.72 -7.11
CA PHE A 100 7.39 -1.58 -8.27
C PHE A 100 8.86 -1.75 -7.93
N PHE A 101 9.30 -1.23 -6.80
CA PHE A 101 10.68 -1.42 -6.35
C PHE A 101 11.01 -2.89 -6.11
N GLN A 102 10.11 -3.63 -5.47
CA GLN A 102 10.26 -5.07 -5.26
C GLN A 102 10.33 -5.84 -6.60
N LEU A 103 9.47 -5.50 -7.56
CA LEU A 103 9.51 -6.07 -8.91
C LEU A 103 10.83 -5.79 -9.65
N ASP A 104 11.31 -4.56 -9.59
CA ASP A 104 12.59 -4.16 -10.21
C ASP A 104 13.77 -4.90 -9.58
N LEU A 105 13.83 -5.00 -8.24
CA LEU A 105 14.87 -5.77 -7.55
C LEU A 105 14.82 -7.26 -7.92
N ALA A 106 13.63 -7.87 -7.95
CA ALA A 106 13.46 -9.27 -8.30
C ALA A 106 13.87 -9.56 -9.75
N THR A 107 13.47 -8.70 -10.69
CA THR A 107 13.85 -8.85 -12.10
C THR A 107 15.36 -8.68 -12.31
N ARG A 108 15.99 -7.68 -11.68
CA ARG A 108 17.45 -7.50 -11.72
C ARG A 108 18.20 -8.67 -11.10
N ALA A 109 17.71 -9.20 -9.97
CA ALA A 109 18.31 -10.38 -9.35
C ALA A 109 18.24 -11.59 -10.30
N GLN A 110 17.11 -11.80 -10.97
CA GLN A 110 16.96 -12.87 -11.94
C GLN A 110 17.87 -12.67 -13.17
N CYS A 111 17.97 -11.45 -13.70
CA CYS A 111 18.88 -11.12 -14.79
C CYS A 111 20.35 -11.38 -14.39
N ALA A 112 20.76 -11.00 -13.19
CA ALA A 112 22.11 -11.25 -12.67
C ALA A 112 22.41 -12.75 -12.55
N LEU A 113 21.44 -13.56 -12.11
CA LEU A 113 21.56 -15.03 -12.09
C LEU A 113 21.71 -15.61 -13.50
N ASN A 114 20.92 -15.14 -14.45
CA ASN A 114 21.00 -15.57 -15.85
C ASN A 114 22.36 -15.22 -16.50
N MET A 115 23.02 -14.17 -15.99
CA MET A 115 24.36 -13.73 -16.42
C MET A 115 25.48 -14.30 -15.54
N GLU A 116 25.18 -15.25 -14.65
CA GLU A 116 26.11 -15.90 -13.72
C GLU A 116 26.83 -14.94 -12.73
N GLN A 117 26.27 -13.75 -12.51
CA GLN A 117 26.76 -12.77 -11.54
C GLN A 117 26.18 -13.05 -10.15
N TYR A 118 26.59 -14.15 -9.55
CA TYR A 118 26.00 -14.66 -8.30
C TYR A 118 26.16 -13.72 -7.11
N GLU A 119 27.29 -13.02 -6.97
CA GLU A 119 27.50 -12.07 -5.87
C GLU A 119 26.54 -10.87 -5.97
N ALA A 120 26.38 -10.30 -7.17
CA ALA A 120 25.45 -9.20 -7.42
C ALA A 120 24.00 -9.65 -7.19
N ALA A 121 23.65 -10.86 -7.65
CA ALA A 121 22.34 -11.45 -7.40
C ALA A 121 22.06 -11.62 -5.89
N GLN A 122 23.06 -12.07 -5.12
CA GLN A 122 22.92 -12.23 -3.67
C GLN A 122 22.71 -10.88 -2.97
N GLN A 123 23.44 -9.84 -3.38
CA GLN A 123 23.25 -8.49 -2.83
C GLN A 123 21.85 -7.95 -3.12
N LEU A 124 21.32 -8.15 -4.33
CA LEU A 124 19.96 -7.74 -4.69
C LEU A 124 18.90 -8.50 -3.90
N ARG A 125 19.09 -9.80 -3.69
CA ARG A 125 18.21 -10.62 -2.83
C ARG A 125 18.22 -10.16 -1.38
N ASN A 126 19.39 -9.86 -0.81
CA ASN A 126 19.48 -9.34 0.56
C ASN A 126 18.74 -8.00 0.71
N LYS A 127 18.87 -7.09 -0.27
CA LYS A 127 18.11 -5.84 -0.30
C LYS A 127 16.60 -6.08 -0.41
N LEU A 128 16.18 -7.03 -1.24
CA LEU A 128 14.77 -7.40 -1.35
C LEU A 128 14.22 -7.88 0.02
N THR A 129 14.96 -8.74 0.72
CA THR A 129 14.55 -9.21 2.05
C THR A 129 14.50 -8.10 3.09
N GLU A 130 15.41 -7.13 3.02
CA GLU A 130 15.40 -5.96 3.90
C GLU A 130 14.16 -5.09 3.66
N VAL A 131 13.82 -4.82 2.39
CA VAL A 131 12.62 -4.08 2.00
C VAL A 131 11.37 -4.81 2.46
N GLU A 132 11.27 -6.12 2.24
CA GLU A 132 10.14 -6.93 2.69
C GLU A 132 9.96 -6.87 4.21
N ALA A 133 11.05 -6.93 4.98
CA ALA A 133 11.01 -6.81 6.44
C ALA A 133 10.50 -5.43 6.89
N GLU A 134 10.95 -4.34 6.26
CA GLU A 134 10.49 -3.00 6.62
C GLU A 134 9.02 -2.77 6.22
N VAL A 135 8.58 -3.32 5.09
CA VAL A 135 7.17 -3.27 4.67
C VAL A 135 6.27 -4.01 5.67
N ILE A 136 6.69 -5.18 6.15
CA ILE A 136 5.96 -5.93 7.19
C ILE A 136 5.85 -5.08 8.46
N LYS A 137 6.96 -4.50 8.93
CA LYS A 137 6.99 -3.65 10.11
C LYS A 137 6.10 -2.41 10.01
N GLN A 138 6.12 -1.73 8.85
CA GLN A 138 5.24 -0.59 8.59
C GLN A 138 3.77 -1.00 8.58
N ARG A 139 3.47 -2.15 7.97
CA ARG A 139 2.11 -2.67 7.92
C ARG A 139 1.61 -3.04 9.31
N GLU A 140 2.42 -3.70 10.13
CA GLU A 140 2.08 -4.03 11.52
C GLU A 140 1.84 -2.76 12.35
N ALA A 141 2.69 -1.74 12.21
CA ALA A 141 2.50 -0.45 12.87
C ALA A 141 1.20 0.26 12.46
N LYS A 142 0.84 0.24 11.17
CA LYS A 142 -0.42 0.82 10.66
C LYS A 142 -1.65 0.02 11.11
N ARG A 143 -1.57 -1.31 11.08
CA ARG A 143 -2.73 -2.18 11.33
C ARG A 143 -3.02 -2.37 12.81
N GLY A 144 -2.03 -2.17 13.69
CA GLY A 144 -2.12 -2.53 15.11
C GLY A 144 -2.48 -4.00 15.31
N PHE A 145 -2.19 -4.84 14.30
CA PHE A 145 -2.49 -6.26 14.38
C PHE A 145 -1.43 -6.92 15.22
N ALA A 146 -1.90 -7.65 16.23
CA ALA A 146 -1.09 -8.63 16.92
C ALA A 146 -0.44 -9.53 15.87
N SER A 147 0.89 -9.49 15.80
CA SER A 147 1.64 -10.45 15.00
C SER A 147 1.25 -11.86 15.45
N LYS A 148 1.46 -12.87 14.61
CA LYS A 148 1.23 -14.27 15.02
C LYS A 148 1.96 -14.61 16.34
N SER A 149 3.08 -13.94 16.62
CA SER A 149 3.80 -14.00 17.90
C SER A 149 2.96 -13.43 19.04
N GLU A 150 2.38 -12.24 18.88
CA GLU A 150 1.60 -11.58 19.93
C GLU A 150 0.30 -12.32 20.26
N ALA A 151 -0.34 -12.97 19.28
CA ALA A 151 -1.47 -13.88 19.54
C ALA A 151 -1.05 -15.12 20.35
N GLN A 152 0.19 -15.60 20.18
CA GLN A 152 0.76 -16.67 21.00
C GLN A 152 1.15 -16.16 22.39
N ASP A 153 1.74 -14.97 22.49
CA ASP A 153 2.15 -14.34 23.74
C ASP A 153 0.95 -14.03 24.64
N THR A 154 -0.16 -13.59 24.07
CA THR A 154 -1.43 -13.39 24.80
C THR A 154 -2.01 -14.72 25.29
N ALA A 155 -2.00 -15.77 24.48
CA ALA A 155 -2.44 -17.10 24.90
C ALA A 155 -1.57 -17.68 26.03
N ILE A 156 -0.25 -17.53 25.94
CA ILE A 156 0.70 -17.91 27.00
C ILE A 156 0.41 -17.10 28.26
N SER A 157 0.18 -15.79 28.13
CA SER A 157 -0.15 -14.91 29.26
C SER A 157 -1.46 -15.30 29.95
N ILE A 158 -2.50 -15.67 29.19
CA ILE A 158 -3.77 -16.21 29.71
C ILE A 158 -3.51 -17.51 30.50
N LEU A 159 -2.70 -18.42 29.97
CA LEU A 159 -2.35 -19.66 30.66
C LEU A 159 -1.60 -19.41 31.97
N CYS A 160 -0.59 -18.53 31.95
CA CYS A 160 0.15 -18.14 33.16
C CYS A 160 -0.78 -17.57 34.23
N LEU A 161 -1.66 -16.63 33.87
CA LEU A 161 -2.61 -16.03 34.82
C LEU A 161 -3.59 -17.06 35.39
N ARG A 162 -4.01 -18.06 34.61
CA ARG A 162 -4.82 -19.18 35.12
C ARG A 162 -4.03 -20.04 36.12
N THR A 163 -2.75 -20.30 35.89
CA THR A 163 -1.93 -21.05 36.86
C THR A 163 -1.71 -20.28 38.15
N ASP A 164 -1.51 -18.96 38.07
CA ASP A 164 -1.34 -18.12 39.25
C ASP A 164 -2.65 -17.95 40.03
N MET A 165 -3.78 -17.91 39.33
CA MET A 165 -5.11 -17.96 39.95
C MET A 165 -5.28 -19.26 40.73
N GLN A 166 -4.87 -20.40 40.17
CA GLN A 166 -4.92 -21.69 40.85
C GLN A 166 -4.04 -21.71 42.11
N LYS A 167 -2.81 -21.18 42.05
CA LYS A 167 -1.93 -21.03 43.23
C LYS A 167 -2.52 -20.10 44.29
N ALA A 168 -3.21 -19.03 43.88
CA ALA A 168 -3.88 -18.11 44.81
C ALA A 168 -5.05 -18.79 45.53
N ILE A 169 -5.77 -19.68 44.85
CA ILE A 169 -6.83 -20.51 45.46
C ILE A 169 -6.23 -21.50 46.47
N GLU A 170 -5.11 -22.16 46.13
CA GLU A 170 -4.42 -23.11 47.01
C GLU A 170 -3.83 -22.44 48.25
N SER A 171 -3.43 -21.17 48.14
CA SER A 171 -2.96 -20.35 49.27
C SER A 171 -4.07 -19.59 50.00
N GLU A 172 -5.34 -19.91 49.72
CA GLU A 172 -6.54 -19.30 50.33
C GLU A 172 -6.65 -17.77 50.14
N ASN A 173 -5.94 -17.22 49.16
CA ASN A 173 -5.98 -15.80 48.84
C ASN A 173 -7.03 -15.49 47.77
N TYR A 174 -8.30 -15.49 48.19
CA TYR A 174 -9.44 -15.30 47.29
C TYR A 174 -9.51 -13.91 46.66
N ALA A 175 -8.97 -12.88 47.33
CA ALA A 175 -8.94 -11.53 46.78
C ALA A 175 -8.04 -11.43 45.53
N LEU A 176 -6.86 -12.04 45.58
CA LEU A 176 -5.98 -12.13 44.40
C LEU A 176 -6.58 -13.02 43.31
N ALA A 177 -7.20 -14.15 43.68
CA ALA A 177 -7.85 -15.04 42.71
C ALA A 177 -8.97 -14.33 41.93
N ALA A 178 -9.78 -13.49 42.59
CA ALA A 178 -10.83 -12.71 41.93
C ALA A 178 -10.26 -11.71 40.91
N ASN A 179 -9.20 -10.96 41.29
CA ASN A 179 -8.53 -10.03 40.38
C ASN A 179 -7.94 -10.74 39.16
N LEU A 180 -7.31 -11.90 39.35
CA LEU A 180 -6.76 -12.70 38.26
C LEU A 180 -7.85 -13.24 37.33
N ARG A 181 -8.99 -13.64 37.87
CA ARG A 181 -10.17 -14.05 37.09
C ARG A 181 -10.69 -12.93 36.19
N ASP A 182 -10.78 -11.72 36.73
CA ASP A 182 -11.24 -10.55 35.98
C ASP A 182 -10.25 -10.17 34.87
N GLN A 183 -8.94 -10.28 35.15
CA GLN A 183 -7.89 -10.10 34.13
C GLN A 183 -7.97 -11.14 33.01
N VAL A 184 -8.15 -12.42 33.37
CA VAL A 184 -8.33 -13.51 32.39
C VAL A 184 -9.56 -13.24 31.53
N SER A 185 -10.69 -12.88 32.16
CA SER A 185 -11.93 -12.57 31.43
C SER A 185 -11.74 -11.40 30.47
N LYS A 186 -11.04 -10.34 30.91
CA LYS A 186 -10.71 -9.18 30.06
C LYS A 186 -9.86 -9.60 28.85
N MET A 187 -8.75 -10.29 29.07
CA MET A 187 -7.87 -10.72 27.98
C MET A 187 -8.55 -11.72 27.03
N GLU A 188 -9.42 -12.59 27.54
CA GLU A 188 -10.22 -13.49 26.71
C GLU A 188 -11.18 -12.72 25.82
N THR A 189 -11.86 -11.69 26.33
CA THR A 189 -12.74 -10.85 25.51
C THR A 189 -11.96 -10.09 24.43
N GLU A 190 -10.76 -9.58 24.76
CA GLU A 190 -9.88 -8.90 23.80
C GLU A 190 -9.35 -9.87 22.74
N SER A 191 -8.93 -11.07 23.14
CA SER A 191 -8.45 -12.13 22.25
C SER A 191 -9.55 -12.66 21.32
N LEU A 192 -10.76 -12.87 21.85
CA LEU A 192 -11.92 -13.25 21.05
C LEU A 192 -12.30 -12.15 20.05
N ALA A 193 -12.33 -10.88 20.47
CA ALA A 193 -12.60 -9.76 19.58
C ALA A 193 -11.53 -9.66 18.47
N ALA A 194 -10.25 -9.81 18.80
CA ALA A 194 -9.16 -9.84 17.83
C ALA A 194 -9.27 -11.04 16.87
N SER A 195 -9.66 -12.22 17.37
CA SER A 195 -9.86 -13.42 16.55
C SER A 195 -11.04 -13.27 15.59
N VAL A 196 -12.18 -12.76 16.06
CA VAL A 196 -13.34 -12.46 15.22
C VAL A 196 -12.96 -11.44 14.13
N LYS A 197 -12.19 -10.40 14.50
CA LYS A 197 -11.66 -9.44 13.53
C LYS A 197 -10.76 -10.12 12.51
N ALA A 198 -9.81 -10.96 12.91
CA ALA A 198 -8.93 -11.68 11.99
C ALA A 198 -9.70 -12.60 11.02
N LEU A 199 -10.71 -13.33 11.52
CA LEU A 199 -11.57 -14.18 10.69
C LEU A 199 -12.41 -13.37 9.71
N ALA A 200 -12.90 -12.20 10.13
CA ALA A 200 -13.61 -11.28 9.24
C ALA A 200 -12.69 -10.82 8.10
N TYR A 201 -11.40 -10.56 8.40
CA TYR A 201 -10.40 -10.15 7.40
C TYR A 201 -10.06 -11.26 6.40
N GLU A 202 -9.98 -12.50 6.85
CA GLU A 202 -9.67 -13.64 5.97
C GLU A 202 -10.83 -13.97 5.03
N ASN A 203 -12.07 -13.85 5.52
CA ASN A 203 -13.28 -14.22 4.79
C ASN A 203 -14.00 -13.04 4.11
N VAL A 204 -13.30 -11.92 3.89
CA VAL A 204 -13.91 -10.77 3.20
C VAL A 204 -14.31 -11.15 1.78
N GLN A 205 -15.59 -10.97 1.48
CA GLN A 205 -16.10 -10.98 0.13
C GLN A 205 -15.93 -9.60 -0.49
N TYR A 206 -15.26 -9.57 -1.64
CA TYR A 206 -15.02 -8.36 -2.42
C TYR A 206 -16.05 -8.30 -3.54
N ALA A 207 -16.76 -7.18 -3.67
CA ALA A 207 -17.68 -6.96 -4.78
C ALA A 207 -16.94 -6.77 -6.12
N PHE A 208 -15.71 -6.24 -6.08
CA PHE A 208 -14.91 -5.95 -7.26
C PHE A 208 -13.65 -6.83 -7.34
N ARG A 209 -13.23 -7.10 -8.57
CA ARG A 209 -12.06 -7.95 -8.88
C ARG A 209 -10.83 -7.09 -9.18
N LEU A 210 -9.64 -7.66 -8.99
CA LEU A 210 -8.39 -7.02 -9.45
C LEU A 210 -8.42 -6.88 -10.97
N GLY A 211 -8.08 -5.70 -11.47
CA GLY A 211 -8.09 -5.35 -12.89
C GLY A 211 -9.47 -4.98 -13.44
N GLN A 212 -10.52 -5.06 -12.64
CA GLN A 212 -11.86 -4.65 -13.06
C GLN A 212 -11.93 -3.14 -13.25
N LYS A 213 -12.56 -2.69 -14.36
CA LYS A 213 -12.90 -1.28 -14.57
C LYS A 213 -14.05 -0.89 -13.65
N VAL A 214 -13.93 0.28 -13.02
CA VAL A 214 -14.90 0.82 -12.07
C VAL A 214 -15.16 2.30 -12.36
N ARG A 215 -16.33 2.78 -11.93
CA ARG A 215 -16.67 4.19 -11.96
C ARG A 215 -17.07 4.66 -10.57
N HIS A 216 -16.60 5.83 -10.19
CA HIS A 216 -16.95 6.41 -8.90
C HIS A 216 -18.41 6.93 -8.91
N LYS A 217 -19.18 6.64 -7.86
CA LYS A 217 -20.61 6.98 -7.73
C LYS A 217 -20.86 8.49 -7.66
N ASN A 218 -20.09 9.20 -6.83
CA ASN A 218 -20.30 10.64 -6.59
C ASN A 218 -19.49 11.51 -7.58
N PHE A 219 -18.18 11.29 -7.69
CA PHE A 219 -17.28 12.04 -8.59
C PHE A 219 -17.34 11.61 -10.06
N GLY A 220 -17.79 10.40 -10.37
CA GLY A 220 -18.00 9.96 -11.75
C GLY A 220 -16.74 9.61 -12.55
N TYR A 221 -15.53 9.69 -11.97
CA TYR A 221 -14.29 9.33 -12.66
C TYR A 221 -14.23 7.83 -12.96
N ARG A 222 -13.47 7.49 -14.01
CA ARG A 222 -13.20 6.11 -14.43
C ARG A 222 -11.89 5.64 -13.83
N GLY A 223 -11.85 4.39 -13.39
CA GLY A 223 -10.64 3.82 -12.83
C GLY A 223 -10.56 2.30 -12.98
N VAL A 224 -9.42 1.75 -12.58
CA VAL A 224 -9.13 0.32 -12.59
C VAL A 224 -8.65 -0.10 -11.22
N VAL A 225 -9.22 -1.17 -10.68
CA VAL A 225 -8.83 -1.70 -9.37
C VAL A 225 -7.44 -2.35 -9.48
N CYS A 226 -6.47 -1.85 -8.73
CA CYS A 226 -5.10 -2.41 -8.68
C CYS A 226 -4.75 -3.03 -7.32
N GLY A 227 -5.49 -2.69 -6.26
CA GLY A 227 -5.30 -3.24 -4.93
C GLY A 227 -6.60 -3.28 -4.15
N MET A 228 -6.63 -4.09 -3.10
CA MET A 228 -7.81 -4.31 -2.27
C MET A 228 -7.40 -4.58 -0.83
N ASP A 229 -8.05 -3.90 0.11
CA ASP A 229 -7.88 -4.07 1.53
C ASP A 229 -9.22 -4.48 2.16
N PRO A 230 -9.23 -5.43 3.11
CA PRO A 230 -10.45 -5.87 3.79
C PRO A 230 -11.07 -4.79 4.69
N VAL A 231 -10.27 -3.83 5.16
CA VAL A 231 -10.69 -2.65 5.92
C VAL A 231 -9.90 -1.44 5.48
N CYS A 232 -10.32 -0.25 5.91
CA CYS A 232 -9.51 0.96 5.76
C CYS A 232 -8.16 0.82 6.50
N CYS A 233 -7.05 0.92 5.77
CA CYS A 233 -5.70 0.88 6.33
C CYS A 233 -5.05 2.28 6.44
N GLU A 234 -5.81 3.34 6.23
CA GLU A 234 -5.31 4.72 6.19
C GLU A 234 -5.30 5.43 7.53
N SER A 235 -4.55 6.54 7.58
CA SER A 235 -4.47 7.41 8.75
C SER A 235 -5.83 8.00 9.14
N SER A 236 -6.03 8.30 10.43
CA SER A 236 -7.25 8.95 10.91
C SER A 236 -7.49 10.31 10.24
N SER A 237 -6.43 11.09 10.00
CA SER A 237 -6.50 12.36 9.28
C SER A 237 -7.00 12.21 7.84
N TRP A 238 -6.60 11.13 7.16
CA TRP A 238 -7.11 10.83 5.83
C TRP A 238 -8.58 10.39 5.90
N MET A 239 -8.96 9.54 6.86
CA MET A 239 -10.34 9.11 7.03
C MET A 239 -11.31 10.27 7.29
N GLU A 240 -10.87 11.28 8.05
CA GLU A 240 -11.63 12.53 8.26
C GLU A 240 -11.79 13.31 6.94
N SER A 241 -10.69 13.44 6.17
CA SER A 241 -10.68 14.17 4.89
C SER A 241 -11.55 13.51 3.82
N ALA A 242 -11.45 12.18 3.71
CA ALA A 242 -12.26 11.34 2.83
C ALA A 242 -13.68 11.07 3.38
N HIS A 243 -14.01 11.62 4.56
CA HIS A 243 -15.33 11.52 5.18
C HIS A 243 -15.81 10.08 5.40
N VAL A 244 -14.90 9.17 5.73
CA VAL A 244 -15.18 7.74 5.91
C VAL A 244 -16.24 7.49 7.00
N GLU A 245 -16.31 8.34 8.02
CA GLU A 245 -17.30 8.23 9.09
C GLU A 245 -18.75 8.48 8.64
N LYS A 246 -18.95 9.22 7.54
CA LYS A 246 -20.28 9.50 6.98
C LYS A 246 -20.79 8.36 6.09
N LEU A 247 -19.93 7.39 5.78
CA LEU A 247 -20.26 6.22 4.97
C LEU A 247 -21.17 5.27 5.72
N SER A 248 -22.04 4.57 5.00
CA SER A 248 -23.05 3.69 5.61
C SER A 248 -22.44 2.50 6.35
N ARG A 249 -21.31 1.98 5.83
CA ARG A 249 -20.56 0.87 6.41
C ARG A 249 -19.27 1.31 7.13
N GLY A 250 -18.99 2.61 7.16
CA GLY A 250 -17.80 3.18 7.81
C GLY A 250 -16.47 2.59 7.30
N CYS A 251 -15.52 2.38 8.22
CA CYS A 251 -14.19 1.82 7.95
C CYS A 251 -14.14 0.27 7.91
N ASN A 252 -15.19 -0.41 8.36
CA ASN A 252 -15.30 -1.88 8.45
C ASN A 252 -15.78 -2.53 7.14
N GLN A 253 -15.53 -1.89 6.01
CA GLN A 253 -15.84 -2.40 4.68
C GLN A 253 -14.56 -2.52 3.85
N PRO A 254 -14.59 -3.26 2.73
CA PRO A 254 -13.47 -3.31 1.82
C PRO A 254 -13.17 -1.94 1.21
N PHE A 255 -11.88 -1.63 1.11
CA PHE A 255 -11.37 -0.46 0.39
C PHE A 255 -10.53 -0.93 -0.79
N TYR A 256 -10.54 -0.15 -1.86
CA TYR A 256 -9.86 -0.47 -3.11
C TYR A 256 -8.87 0.64 -3.45
N GLN A 257 -7.70 0.22 -3.92
CA GLN A 257 -6.72 1.10 -4.55
C GLN A 257 -7.06 1.14 -6.04
N VAL A 258 -7.46 2.31 -6.53
CA VAL A 258 -7.96 2.50 -7.89
C VAL A 258 -7.02 3.43 -8.64
N LEU A 259 -6.54 2.98 -9.79
CA LEU A 259 -5.86 3.85 -10.75
C LEU A 259 -6.91 4.63 -11.51
N VAL A 260 -6.79 5.95 -11.55
CA VAL A 260 -7.77 6.82 -12.20
C VAL A 260 -7.28 7.18 -13.60
N ASP A 261 -8.18 7.26 -14.56
CA ASP A 261 -7.86 7.67 -15.93
C ASP A 261 -7.37 9.12 -15.95
N VAL A 262 -6.19 9.38 -16.54
CA VAL A 262 -5.59 10.72 -16.60
C VAL A 262 -6.48 11.70 -17.35
N HIS A 263 -7.30 11.23 -18.29
CA HIS A 263 -8.25 12.08 -19.02
C HIS A 263 -9.51 12.40 -18.22
N ALA A 264 -9.84 11.60 -17.19
CA ALA A 264 -10.99 11.85 -16.34
C ALA A 264 -10.66 12.87 -15.25
N ASP A 265 -9.51 12.71 -14.59
CA ASP A 265 -9.00 13.68 -13.62
C ASP A 265 -7.46 13.69 -13.66
N PRO A 266 -6.82 14.77 -14.14
CA PRO A 266 -5.36 14.82 -14.24
C PRO A 266 -4.66 14.99 -12.88
N ASN A 267 -5.38 15.41 -11.84
CA ASN A 267 -4.80 15.66 -10.51
C ASN A 267 -4.85 14.42 -9.61
N LEU A 268 -5.73 13.47 -9.90
CA LEU A 268 -5.93 12.24 -9.14
C LEU A 268 -5.44 11.06 -9.98
N LEU A 269 -4.25 10.52 -9.68
CA LEU A 269 -3.71 9.34 -10.35
C LEU A 269 -4.07 8.03 -9.63
N VAL A 270 -3.97 8.06 -8.30
CA VAL A 270 -4.27 6.92 -7.43
C VAL A 270 -5.28 7.39 -6.39
N ALA A 271 -6.42 6.71 -6.35
CA ALA A 271 -7.48 6.94 -5.39
C ALA A 271 -7.61 5.75 -4.44
N TYR A 272 -7.91 6.02 -3.18
CA TYR A 272 -8.28 5.00 -2.19
C TYR A 272 -9.75 5.16 -1.84
N VAL A 273 -10.56 4.17 -2.24
CA VAL A 273 -12.01 4.32 -2.33
C VAL A 273 -12.72 3.18 -1.60
N SER A 274 -13.81 3.50 -0.90
CA SER A 274 -14.67 2.50 -0.27
C SER A 274 -15.47 1.71 -1.30
N GLU A 275 -15.81 0.46 -0.97
CA GLU A 275 -16.64 -0.39 -1.84
C GLU A 275 -17.98 0.25 -2.20
N GLU A 276 -18.64 0.93 -1.26
CA GLU A 276 -19.96 1.55 -1.49
C GLU A 276 -19.95 2.73 -2.48
N ASN A 277 -18.78 3.32 -2.71
CA ASN A 277 -18.58 4.44 -3.62
C ASN A 277 -18.23 4.00 -5.04
N LEU A 278 -18.01 2.70 -5.27
CA LEU A 278 -17.68 2.17 -6.59
C LEU A 278 -18.91 1.57 -7.27
N LEU A 279 -18.98 1.76 -8.58
CA LEU A 279 -20.00 1.18 -9.45
C LEU A 279 -19.34 0.40 -10.59
N THR A 280 -19.94 -0.72 -10.96
CA THR A 280 -19.59 -1.42 -12.18
C THR A 280 -20.03 -0.57 -13.38
N PRO A 281 -19.16 -0.33 -14.38
CA PRO A 281 -19.55 0.35 -15.60
C PRO A 281 -20.65 -0.45 -16.32
N PRO A 282 -21.53 0.21 -17.10
CA PRO A 282 -22.65 -0.44 -17.77
C PRO A 282 -22.17 -1.55 -18.72
N ASP A 283 -22.98 -2.61 -18.88
CA ASP A 283 -22.69 -3.91 -19.54
C ASP A 283 -22.09 -3.88 -20.96
N LYS A 284 -21.94 -2.72 -21.58
CA LYS A 284 -21.22 -2.62 -22.85
C LYS A 284 -19.72 -2.67 -22.55
N PRO A 285 -18.94 -3.51 -23.26
CA PRO A 285 -17.50 -3.53 -23.08
C PRO A 285 -16.98 -2.13 -23.39
N ASP A 286 -16.57 -1.41 -22.34
CA ASP A 286 -16.03 -0.07 -22.46
C ASP A 286 -14.60 -0.22 -22.99
N LYS A 287 -14.52 -0.27 -24.32
CA LYS A 287 -13.25 -0.31 -25.08
C LYS A 287 -12.61 1.06 -25.17
N ASP A 288 -13.14 2.06 -24.45
CA ASP A 288 -12.53 3.36 -24.38
C ASP A 288 -11.08 3.25 -23.89
N ARG A 289 -10.26 4.11 -24.47
CA ARG A 289 -8.85 4.21 -24.16
C ARG A 289 -8.70 4.66 -22.70
N PHE A 290 -8.01 3.84 -21.92
CA PHE A 290 -7.65 4.14 -20.54
C PHE A 290 -6.16 4.40 -20.48
N ASP A 291 -5.77 5.63 -20.16
CA ASP A 291 -4.37 6.04 -20.12
C ASP A 291 -3.96 6.32 -18.67
N HIS A 292 -2.99 5.55 -18.16
CA HIS A 292 -2.40 5.79 -16.85
C HIS A 292 -0.96 5.24 -16.80
N PRO A 293 0.02 5.96 -16.21
CA PRO A 293 1.44 5.58 -16.24
C PRO A 293 1.74 4.20 -15.64
N TYR A 294 0.96 3.77 -14.64
CA TYR A 294 1.19 2.51 -13.92
C TYR A 294 0.56 1.28 -14.60
N VAL A 295 -0.29 1.48 -15.63
CA VAL A 295 -1.02 0.37 -16.27
C VAL A 295 -0.07 -0.64 -16.90
N SER A 296 0.93 -0.16 -17.65
CA SER A 296 1.89 -1.00 -18.37
C SER A 296 2.74 -1.90 -17.45
N PHE A 297 2.84 -1.55 -16.16
CA PHE A 297 3.62 -2.30 -15.18
C PHE A 297 2.77 -3.27 -14.36
N LEU A 298 1.49 -2.96 -14.13
CA LEU A 298 0.59 -3.74 -13.28
C LEU A 298 -0.27 -4.74 -14.06
N PHE A 299 -0.47 -4.52 -15.36
CA PHE A 299 -1.35 -5.32 -16.20
C PHE A 299 -0.66 -5.76 -17.49
N PHE A 300 -0.97 -6.97 -17.95
CA PHE A 300 -0.48 -7.50 -19.23
C PHE A 300 -1.23 -6.92 -20.44
N GLY A 301 -2.46 -6.43 -20.23
CA GLY A 301 -3.35 -5.96 -21.28
C GLY A 301 -4.80 -5.99 -20.82
N MET A 302 -5.72 -5.89 -21.78
CA MET A 302 -7.16 -6.03 -21.56
C MET A 302 -7.64 -7.41 -22.04
N ASP A 303 -8.66 -7.93 -21.37
CA ASP A 303 -9.37 -9.15 -21.74
C ASP A 303 -10.43 -8.88 -22.83
N THR A 304 -11.08 -9.92 -23.34
CA THR A 304 -12.20 -9.82 -24.30
C THR A 304 -13.36 -8.98 -23.76
N GLY A 305 -13.60 -9.04 -22.44
CA GLY A 305 -14.59 -8.24 -21.72
C GLY A 305 -14.20 -6.77 -21.50
N GLY A 306 -12.97 -6.36 -21.81
CA GLY A 306 -12.47 -5.00 -21.64
C GLY A 306 -11.90 -4.67 -20.25
N ASP A 307 -11.91 -5.63 -19.31
CA ASP A 307 -11.20 -5.54 -18.02
C ASP A 307 -9.69 -5.79 -18.18
N PHE A 308 -8.88 -5.33 -17.24
CA PHE A 308 -7.43 -5.51 -17.29
C PHE A 308 -6.99 -6.84 -16.67
N ILE A 309 -5.98 -7.47 -17.27
CA ILE A 309 -5.39 -8.74 -16.79
C ILE A 309 -4.21 -8.42 -15.87
N PRO A 310 -4.30 -8.66 -14.55
CA PRO A 310 -3.23 -8.33 -13.61
C PRO A 310 -2.02 -9.27 -13.76
N ILE A 311 -0.82 -8.73 -13.54
CA ILE A 311 0.41 -9.53 -13.51
C ILE A 311 0.37 -10.60 -12.40
N LYS A 312 1.16 -11.66 -12.58
CA LYS A 312 1.22 -12.78 -11.62
C LYS A 312 1.59 -12.31 -10.20
N GLN A 313 2.59 -11.45 -10.06
CA GLN A 313 3.03 -10.96 -8.75
C GLN A 313 1.94 -10.16 -8.01
N LEU A 314 1.13 -9.41 -8.75
CA LEU A 314 0.04 -8.63 -8.16
C LEU A 314 -1.09 -9.54 -7.67
N ARG A 315 -1.38 -10.62 -8.41
CA ARG A 315 -2.33 -11.66 -7.99
C ARG A 315 -1.87 -12.42 -6.76
N GLU A 316 -0.58 -12.74 -6.69
CA GLU A 316 0.04 -13.39 -5.53
C GLU A 316 0.00 -12.47 -4.29
N LYS A 317 0.26 -11.16 -4.45
CA LYS A 317 0.17 -10.17 -3.35
C LYS A 317 -1.18 -10.19 -2.63
N TYR A 318 -2.27 -10.40 -3.36
CA TYR A 318 -3.64 -10.41 -2.82
C TYR A 318 -4.28 -11.81 -2.76
N ASN A 319 -3.52 -12.88 -3.04
CA ASN A 319 -4.00 -14.27 -3.11
C ASN A 319 -5.27 -14.44 -3.95
N LYS A 320 -5.35 -13.80 -5.12
CA LYS A 320 -6.49 -13.91 -6.04
C LYS A 320 -6.14 -14.74 -7.28
N PRO A 321 -7.00 -15.68 -7.71
CA PRO A 321 -6.77 -16.45 -8.92
C PRO A 321 -6.83 -15.57 -10.18
N ARG A 322 -6.38 -16.12 -11.32
CA ARG A 322 -6.66 -15.48 -12.62
C ARG A 322 -8.18 -15.48 -12.81
N TYR A 323 -8.73 -14.35 -13.25
CA TYR A 323 -10.06 -14.37 -13.82
C TYR A 323 -9.98 -14.85 -15.27
N GLU A 324 -10.83 -15.81 -15.62
CA GLU A 324 -11.01 -16.28 -16.99
C GLU A 324 -12.42 -15.86 -17.41
N VAL A 325 -12.52 -15.14 -18.54
CA VAL A 325 -13.82 -14.84 -19.13
C VAL A 325 -14.45 -16.16 -19.57
N PRO A 326 -15.73 -16.42 -19.24
CA PRO A 326 -16.42 -17.59 -19.73
C PRO A 326 -16.33 -17.64 -21.27
N ASN A 327 -15.78 -18.73 -21.81
CA ASN A 327 -15.82 -18.97 -23.24
C ASN A 327 -17.28 -19.22 -23.62
N ASP A 328 -17.85 -18.36 -24.48
CA ASP A 328 -19.13 -18.68 -25.11
C ASP A 328 -18.91 -19.88 -26.04
N PRO A 329 -19.61 -21.02 -25.85
CA PRO A 329 -19.42 -22.21 -26.68
C PRO A 329 -19.97 -22.04 -28.12
N ALA A 330 -20.48 -20.86 -28.47
CA ALA A 330 -21.13 -20.62 -29.77
C ALA A 330 -20.14 -20.46 -30.95
N ASP A 331 -18.83 -20.33 -30.69
CA ASP A 331 -17.83 -20.10 -31.74
C ASP A 331 -17.16 -21.40 -32.28
N GLU A 332 -17.53 -22.59 -31.77
CA GLU A 332 -16.94 -23.87 -32.22
C GLU A 332 -17.81 -24.70 -33.18
N ASP A 333 -19.09 -24.36 -33.39
CA ASP A 333 -20.00 -25.17 -34.23
C ASP A 333 -19.90 -24.89 -35.77
N ASP A 334 -19.09 -23.92 -36.21
CA ASP A 334 -19.02 -23.52 -37.63
C ASP A 334 -17.81 -24.12 -38.40
N LYS A 335 -17.16 -25.18 -37.90
CA LYS A 335 -15.99 -25.81 -38.56
C LYS A 335 -16.06 -27.33 -38.69
N GLU A 336 -17.22 -27.90 -38.92
CA GLU A 336 -17.34 -29.23 -39.54
C GLU A 336 -18.48 -29.21 -40.54
N ASP A 337 -18.17 -28.80 -41.79
CA ASP A 337 -18.78 -29.31 -43.02
C ASP A 337 -18.26 -28.48 -44.22
N THR A 338 -17.16 -28.93 -44.83
CA THR A 338 -16.86 -28.60 -46.25
C THR A 338 -16.04 -29.69 -46.91
#